data_AF-A0A2V4XWL6-F1
#
_entry.id   AF-A0A2V4XWL6-F1
#
_cell.length_a   1.000
_cell.length_b   1.000
_cell.length_c   1.000
_cell.angle_alpha   90.00
_cell.angle_beta   90.00
_cell.angle_gamma   90.00
#
_symmetry.space_group_name_H-M   'P 1'
#
loop_
_entity.id
_entity.type
_entity.pdbx_description
1 polymer ?
#
loop_
_entity_poly.entity_id
_entity_poly.type
_entity_poly.pdbx_seq_one_letter_code
_entity_poly.pdbx_strand_id
1 'polypeptide(L)'
;MKKVILFLGVYFFLMVSTPFYAQVIRDKKPQVKFRNSIDLSITSPKNNSKVSSPLIIAGTAPKKTTVSIKVKAIYSGGDQGLGTFTATPDNNGKWKSTPINLWAPEGSKNLRFEIIVTDNSKSNNSKTISVSTNQTIQMISRVDMTEKKFRALNPKLTLVPQKTTSSNVERRLVKQPTKMKTPVKIGKKIDVNNAINLDLEDTETRIISPPQISSYTKIPVVFEGTAKRNSDIQLIITTSYKENGKVITKVTKTNLSTDNKGQWGKVKLYSIKVDKADGKVTHDITAVRVENGKEVGNKATRTIYSEPTTKTMWKPTPNLKLKVTLLEIQCAVSIDGDKIDDYGMTQHVKYKADGKVKTPISTDIQKFSNHRKCKPGDQNRYWAGSTALICGNRDRQIQVQESKVTDRRSPNINNSVIFEITPNEANDKNAEFTIDTWITEYSSTTLTDIFSNDNYDNVLNNDPRKTRVAIYDVLAILKGTKKLNATHKYFDGDVSQSLRFDNFDNASLPLREVDYSGKTILEGPIRGRMRHRSNNRKAFVWMRFELID
;
A
#
# COMPACT_ATOMS: atom_id res chain seq x y z
N MET A 1 40.91 58.48 59.10
CA MET A 1 41.48 57.12 58.93
C MET A 1 40.46 55.99 58.79
N LYS A 2 39.27 56.02 59.43
CA LYS A 2 38.33 54.87 59.42
C LYS A 2 37.62 54.57 58.09
N LYS A 3 37.52 55.52 57.14
CA LYS A 3 36.87 55.29 55.83
C LYS A 3 37.77 54.63 54.78
N VAL A 4 39.10 54.75 54.92
CA VAL A 4 40.06 54.20 53.95
C VAL A 4 40.22 52.69 54.14
N ILE A 5 40.12 52.20 55.38
CA ILE A 5 40.19 50.77 55.69
C ILE A 5 38.96 50.00 55.16
N LEU A 6 37.78 50.64 55.14
CA LEU A 6 36.56 50.00 54.64
C LEU A 6 36.61 49.80 53.10
N PHE A 7 37.16 50.77 52.36
CA PHE A 7 37.30 50.65 50.91
C PHE A 7 38.35 49.62 50.48
N LEU A 8 39.46 49.51 51.23
CA LEU A 8 40.48 48.48 50.99
C LEU A 8 39.94 47.06 51.28
N GLY A 9 39.10 46.90 52.31
CA GLY A 9 38.47 45.61 52.64
C GLY A 9 37.50 45.12 51.56
N VAL A 10 36.67 46.00 51.00
CA VAL A 10 35.71 45.64 49.94
C VAL A 10 36.43 45.32 48.61
N TYR A 11 37.51 46.03 48.29
CA TYR A 11 38.29 45.74 47.08
C TYR A 11 39.06 44.42 47.19
N PHE A 12 39.55 44.09 48.39
CA PHE A 12 40.20 42.80 48.63
C PHE A 12 39.19 41.65 48.52
N PHE A 13 37.98 41.80 49.08
CA PHE A 13 36.94 40.77 49.03
C PHE A 13 36.44 40.47 47.61
N LEU A 14 36.36 41.49 46.74
CA LEU A 14 35.99 41.31 45.32
C LEU A 14 37.10 40.65 44.48
N MET A 15 38.37 40.80 44.86
CA MET A 15 39.48 40.13 44.19
C MET A 15 39.56 38.63 44.52
N VAL A 16 39.21 38.22 45.75
CA VAL A 16 39.26 36.79 46.15
C VAL A 16 38.05 35.98 45.68
N SER A 17 36.94 36.62 45.31
CA SER A 17 35.69 35.95 44.91
C SER A 17 35.55 35.66 43.42
N THR A 18 36.56 35.96 42.60
CA THR A 18 36.57 35.54 41.19
C THR A 18 37.34 34.23 41.04
N PRO A 19 36.75 33.15 40.49
CA PRO A 19 37.45 31.89 40.25
C PRO A 19 38.36 32.03 39.02
N PHE A 20 39.40 32.86 39.11
CA PHE A 20 40.46 32.95 38.11
C PHE A 20 41.60 31.98 38.46
N TYR A 21 41.28 30.69 38.60
CA TYR A 21 42.26 29.61 38.53
C TYR A 21 41.57 28.28 38.19
N ALA A 22 40.82 28.26 37.09
CA ALA A 22 40.71 27.02 36.33
C ALA A 22 42.06 26.83 35.64
N GLN A 23 42.99 26.14 36.32
CA GLN A 23 44.16 25.58 35.65
C GLN A 23 43.64 24.79 34.45
N VAL A 24 43.93 25.29 33.25
CA VAL A 24 43.81 24.51 32.03
C VAL A 24 44.88 23.43 32.14
N ILE A 25 44.55 22.35 32.85
CA ILE A 25 45.22 21.08 32.67
C ILE A 25 44.88 20.71 31.23
N ARG A 26 45.78 21.06 30.30
CA ARG A 26 45.83 20.44 28.98
C ARG A 26 46.24 19.00 29.22
N ASP A 27 45.30 18.19 29.67
CA ASP A 27 45.32 16.77 29.41
C ASP A 27 45.36 16.68 27.89
N LYS A 28 46.57 16.53 27.36
CA LYS A 28 46.78 15.91 26.06
C LYS A 28 46.20 14.51 26.22
N LYS A 29 44.87 14.41 26.06
CA LYS A 29 44.21 13.13 25.79
C LYS A 29 45.06 12.52 24.69
N PRO A 30 45.68 11.35 24.92
CA PRO A 30 46.39 10.70 23.85
C PRO A 30 45.42 10.66 22.69
N GLN A 31 45.78 11.32 21.59
CA GLN A 31 45.10 11.10 20.32
C GLN A 31 45.44 9.67 19.97
N VAL A 32 44.68 8.74 20.54
CA VAL A 32 44.51 7.41 20.01
C VAL A 32 43.94 7.70 18.64
N LYS A 33 44.82 7.74 17.64
CA LYS A 33 44.44 7.63 16.24
C LYS A 33 43.63 6.33 16.19
N PHE A 34 42.31 6.44 16.29
CA PHE A 34 41.39 5.38 15.92
C PHE A 34 41.47 5.24 14.39
N ARG A 35 42.65 4.81 13.92
CA ARG A 35 42.85 4.21 12.60
C ARG A 35 42.20 2.85 12.71
N ASN A 36 40.93 2.80 12.35
CA ASN A 36 40.24 1.69 11.72
C ASN A 36 38.78 2.16 11.54
N SER A 37 38.59 3.20 10.73
CA SER A 37 37.25 3.44 10.17
C SER A 37 36.94 2.23 9.30
N ILE A 38 36.02 1.39 9.76
CA ILE A 38 35.55 0.24 9.00
C ILE A 38 34.89 0.76 7.73
N ASP A 39 35.49 0.51 6.59
CA ASP A 39 34.93 0.89 5.30
C ASP A 39 33.70 0.06 4.96
N LEU A 40 32.82 0.64 4.14
CA LEU A 40 31.66 -0.05 3.61
C LEU A 40 32.13 -1.16 2.67
N SER A 41 31.74 -2.40 2.98
CA SER A 41 32.04 -3.57 2.15
C SER A 41 30.85 -4.52 2.10
N ILE A 42 30.76 -5.32 1.03
CA ILE A 42 29.83 -6.44 0.91
C ILE A 42 30.66 -7.72 1.02
N THR A 43 30.42 -8.51 2.05
CA THR A 43 31.17 -9.74 2.34
C THR A 43 30.48 -10.98 1.79
N SER A 44 29.14 -10.94 1.69
CA SER A 44 28.33 -11.99 1.07
C SER A 44 27.06 -11.40 0.48
N PRO A 45 26.62 -11.78 -0.72
CA PRO A 45 27.31 -12.67 -1.66
C PRO A 45 28.56 -12.00 -2.27
N LYS A 46 29.45 -12.79 -2.90
CA LYS A 46 30.58 -12.25 -3.68
C LYS A 46 30.09 -11.77 -5.05
N ASN A 47 30.80 -10.80 -5.64
CA ASN A 47 30.51 -10.38 -7.01
C ASN A 47 30.58 -11.57 -7.97
N ASN A 48 29.63 -11.63 -8.89
CA ASN A 48 29.37 -12.70 -9.87
C ASN A 48 29.06 -14.09 -9.30
N SER A 49 28.79 -14.21 -8.00
CA SER A 49 28.40 -15.50 -7.41
C SER A 49 26.98 -15.92 -7.81
N LYS A 50 26.71 -17.24 -7.72
CA LYS A 50 25.38 -17.81 -7.83
C LYS A 50 24.72 -17.85 -6.45
N VAL A 51 23.48 -17.39 -6.33
CA VAL A 51 22.74 -17.30 -5.08
C VAL A 51 21.38 -18.00 -5.17
N SER A 52 20.83 -18.36 -4.01
CA SER A 52 19.46 -18.87 -3.86
C SER A 52 18.50 -17.75 -3.42
N SER A 53 17.20 -17.99 -3.61
CA SER A 53 16.13 -17.17 -3.02
C SER A 53 15.50 -17.93 -1.84
N PRO A 54 15.29 -17.29 -0.68
CA PRO A 54 15.60 -15.90 -0.36
C PRO A 54 17.11 -15.63 -0.20
N LEU A 55 17.53 -14.42 -0.54
CA LEU A 55 18.91 -13.95 -0.48
C LEU A 55 19.16 -13.17 0.82
N ILE A 56 20.24 -13.49 1.54
CA ILE A 56 20.75 -12.68 2.65
C ILE A 56 22.04 -12.00 2.21
N ILE A 57 22.10 -10.68 2.37
CA ILE A 57 23.25 -9.84 2.03
C ILE A 57 23.93 -9.42 3.34
N ALA A 58 25.25 -9.52 3.40
CA ALA A 58 26.06 -9.22 4.57
C ALA A 58 27.28 -8.40 4.20
N GLY A 59 27.76 -7.59 5.14
CA GLY A 59 28.89 -6.70 4.89
C GLY A 59 29.45 -6.06 6.14
N THR A 60 30.35 -5.10 5.93
CA THR A 60 30.85 -4.23 6.99
C THR A 60 30.50 -2.77 6.69
N ALA A 61 30.31 -1.96 7.71
CA ALA A 61 30.14 -0.50 7.60
C ALA A 61 30.53 0.18 8.92
N PRO A 62 30.71 1.51 8.95
CA PRO A 62 30.96 2.23 10.19
C PRO A 62 29.88 1.97 11.25
N LYS A 63 30.27 1.91 12.52
CA LYS A 63 29.33 1.65 13.63
C LYS A 63 28.30 2.77 13.74
N LYS A 64 27.10 2.45 14.24
CA LYS A 64 25.99 3.40 14.45
C LYS A 64 25.51 4.11 13.17
N THR A 65 25.74 3.52 12.00
CA THR A 65 25.16 3.99 10.74
C THR A 65 24.01 3.08 10.31
N THR A 66 23.23 3.53 9.33
CA THR A 66 22.24 2.70 8.65
C THR A 66 22.73 2.45 7.23
N VAL A 67 22.70 1.19 6.81
CA VAL A 67 23.06 0.77 5.47
C VAL A 67 21.79 0.56 4.65
N SER A 68 21.68 1.20 3.49
CA SER A 68 20.60 0.98 2.51
C SER A 68 21.04 -0.02 1.46
N ILE A 69 20.21 -1.03 1.17
CA ILE A 69 20.50 -2.13 0.27
C ILE A 69 19.42 -2.14 -0.82
N LYS A 70 19.75 -1.65 -2.01
CA LYS A 70 18.85 -1.63 -3.17
C LYS A 70 19.11 -2.86 -4.03
N VAL A 71 18.06 -3.60 -4.36
CA VAL A 71 18.15 -4.81 -5.22
C VAL A 71 17.40 -4.58 -6.52
N LYS A 72 18.04 -4.92 -7.63
CA LYS A 72 17.52 -4.72 -8.99
C LYS A 72 17.70 -5.99 -9.83
N ALA A 73 16.64 -6.50 -10.45
CA ALA A 73 16.72 -7.53 -11.47
C ALA A 73 17.10 -6.89 -12.81
N ILE A 74 18.07 -7.47 -13.51
CA ILE A 74 18.52 -7.07 -14.84
C ILE A 74 18.41 -8.27 -15.77
N TYR A 75 17.72 -8.12 -16.89
CA TYR A 75 17.44 -9.18 -17.86
C TYR A 75 17.36 -8.59 -19.29
N SER A 76 17.32 -9.44 -20.32
CA SER A 76 17.34 -9.00 -21.72
C SER A 76 16.16 -8.11 -22.16
N GLY A 77 15.13 -7.97 -21.33
CA GLY A 77 13.96 -7.11 -21.58
C GLY A 77 13.95 -5.82 -20.76
N GLY A 78 15.02 -5.51 -20.03
CA GLY A 78 15.14 -4.32 -19.19
C GLY A 78 15.53 -4.63 -17.75
N ASP A 79 15.09 -3.79 -16.83
CA ASP A 79 15.39 -3.94 -15.42
C ASP A 79 14.17 -3.65 -14.54
N GLN A 80 14.20 -4.18 -13.32
CA GLN A 80 13.12 -4.04 -12.35
C GLN A 80 13.69 -3.88 -10.95
N GLY A 81 13.31 -2.81 -10.25
CA GLY A 81 13.61 -2.66 -8.82
C GLY A 81 12.80 -3.64 -7.98
N LEU A 82 13.48 -4.38 -7.09
CA LEU A 82 12.86 -5.31 -6.14
C LEU A 82 12.59 -4.66 -4.78
N GLY A 83 13.20 -3.51 -4.52
CA GLY A 83 13.02 -2.72 -3.31
C GLY A 83 14.33 -2.18 -2.75
N THR A 84 14.20 -1.39 -1.69
CA THR A 84 15.30 -0.91 -0.85
C THR A 84 15.10 -1.44 0.56
N PHE A 85 16.10 -2.13 1.08
CA PHE A 85 16.11 -2.72 2.41
C PHE A 85 17.11 -1.97 3.30
N THR A 86 17.01 -2.08 4.61
CA THR A 86 17.98 -1.48 5.52
C THR A 86 18.58 -2.50 6.47
N ALA A 87 19.81 -2.25 6.90
CA ALA A 87 20.50 -3.01 7.93
C ALA A 87 21.32 -2.06 8.83
N THR A 88 21.45 -2.41 10.10
CA THR A 88 22.27 -1.67 11.07
C THR A 88 23.50 -2.50 11.42
N PRO A 89 24.73 -1.96 11.30
CA PRO A 89 25.93 -2.65 11.73
C PRO A 89 25.97 -2.86 13.24
N ASP A 90 26.42 -4.03 13.66
CA ASP A 90 26.64 -4.38 15.06
C ASP A 90 27.82 -3.62 15.68
N ASN A 91 28.15 -3.94 16.93
CA ASN A 91 29.27 -3.35 17.64
C ASN A 91 30.64 -3.64 16.99
N ASN A 92 30.72 -4.60 16.06
CA ASN A 92 31.90 -4.93 15.27
C ASN A 92 31.84 -4.35 13.85
N GLY A 93 30.83 -3.53 13.54
CA GLY A 93 30.61 -2.96 12.22
C GLY A 93 30.12 -3.96 11.18
N LYS A 94 29.66 -5.15 11.58
CA LYS A 94 29.10 -6.18 10.68
C LYS A 94 27.59 -6.01 10.58
N TRP A 95 27.03 -6.12 9.38
CA TRP A 95 25.59 -6.06 9.15
C TRP A 95 25.13 -7.25 8.30
N LYS A 96 23.84 -7.59 8.44
CA LYS A 96 23.12 -8.57 7.60
C LYS A 96 21.73 -8.03 7.28
N SER A 97 21.27 -8.23 6.05
CA SER A 97 19.90 -7.95 5.66
C SER A 97 18.95 -8.99 6.23
N THR A 98 17.67 -8.66 6.28
CA THR A 98 16.61 -9.68 6.32
C THR A 98 16.63 -10.51 5.02
N PRO A 99 16.08 -11.74 5.00
CA PRO A 99 15.98 -12.53 3.78
C PRO A 99 15.14 -11.82 2.70
N ILE A 100 15.70 -11.66 1.50
CA ILE A 100 15.09 -10.94 0.37
C ILE A 100 14.67 -11.95 -0.70
N ASN A 101 13.38 -12.00 -1.01
CA ASN A 101 12.88 -12.85 -2.08
C ASN A 101 13.27 -12.28 -3.46
N LEU A 102 13.98 -13.08 -4.25
CA LEU A 102 14.35 -12.74 -5.61
C LEU A 102 13.25 -13.21 -6.57
N TRP A 103 12.78 -12.31 -7.41
CA TRP A 103 11.78 -12.59 -8.46
C TRP A 103 12.11 -11.80 -9.73
N ALA A 104 11.60 -12.27 -10.86
CA ALA A 104 11.68 -11.58 -12.13
C ALA A 104 10.37 -11.74 -12.93
N PRO A 105 10.12 -10.87 -13.93
CA PRO A 105 9.00 -11.06 -14.85
C PRO A 105 9.10 -12.38 -15.63
N GLU A 106 7.97 -13.00 -15.90
CA GLU A 106 7.90 -14.19 -16.76
C GLU A 106 8.54 -13.94 -18.14
N GLY A 107 9.31 -14.92 -18.63
CA GLY A 107 10.04 -14.82 -19.90
C GLY A 107 11.38 -14.08 -19.83
N SER A 108 11.83 -13.62 -18.65
CA SER A 108 13.13 -12.96 -18.50
C SER A 108 14.29 -13.87 -18.89
N LYS A 109 15.11 -13.43 -19.87
CA LYS A 109 16.36 -14.10 -20.28
C LYS A 109 17.58 -13.38 -19.70
N ASN A 110 18.68 -14.11 -19.50
CA ASN A 110 19.96 -13.55 -18.99
C ASN A 110 19.81 -12.81 -17.66
N LEU A 111 19.00 -13.36 -16.76
CA LEU A 111 18.70 -12.72 -15.50
C LEU A 111 19.92 -12.67 -14.57
N ARG A 112 20.23 -11.48 -14.07
CA ARG A 112 21.14 -11.23 -12.94
C ARG A 112 20.52 -10.22 -11.98
N PHE A 113 21.03 -10.16 -10.77
CA PHE A 113 20.62 -9.21 -9.76
C PHE A 113 21.78 -8.28 -9.42
N GLU A 114 21.54 -6.98 -9.50
CA GLU A 114 22.45 -5.95 -9.04
C GLU A 114 22.05 -5.52 -7.63
N ILE A 115 23.04 -5.53 -6.73
CA ILE A 115 22.90 -5.18 -5.32
C ILE A 115 23.75 -3.94 -5.08
N ILE A 116 23.10 -2.84 -4.71
CA ILE A 116 23.75 -1.56 -4.42
C ILE A 116 23.59 -1.29 -2.93
N VAL A 117 24.71 -1.12 -2.24
CA VAL A 117 24.75 -0.88 -0.80
C VAL A 117 25.32 0.51 -0.55
N THR A 118 24.61 1.35 0.21
CA THR A 118 25.00 2.72 0.52
C THR A 118 25.02 2.96 2.03
N ASP A 119 26.05 3.62 2.53
CA ASP A 119 26.12 4.11 3.91
C ASP A 119 25.41 5.46 4.01
N ASN A 120 24.28 5.52 4.74
CA ASN A 120 23.47 6.73 4.82
C ASN A 120 24.14 7.87 5.59
N SER A 121 25.25 7.62 6.29
CA SER A 121 26.00 8.66 7.01
C SER A 121 26.93 9.49 6.11
N LYS A 122 27.26 8.99 4.91
CA LYS A 122 28.17 9.64 3.97
C LYS A 122 27.58 9.55 2.56
N SER A 123 27.24 10.69 1.97
CA SER A 123 26.51 10.79 0.69
C SER A 123 27.17 10.07 -0.50
N ASN A 124 28.46 9.70 -0.40
CA ASN A 124 29.24 9.18 -1.54
C ASN A 124 29.84 7.78 -1.30
N ASN A 125 29.47 7.07 -0.23
CA ASN A 125 30.03 5.74 0.05
C ASN A 125 29.04 4.65 -0.35
N SER A 126 29.17 4.15 -1.58
CA SER A 126 28.37 3.03 -2.09
C SER A 126 29.23 1.89 -2.67
N LYS A 127 28.70 0.67 -2.63
CA LYS A 127 29.30 -0.54 -3.19
C LYS A 127 28.25 -1.30 -4.00
N THR A 128 28.64 -1.78 -5.17
CA THR A 128 27.76 -2.53 -6.07
C THR A 128 28.37 -3.89 -6.37
N ILE A 129 27.54 -4.93 -6.34
CA ILE A 129 27.89 -6.26 -6.85
C ILE A 129 26.76 -6.79 -7.74
N SER A 130 27.11 -7.67 -8.66
CA SER A 130 26.17 -8.45 -9.47
C SER A 130 26.17 -9.91 -9.03
N VAL A 131 25.02 -10.56 -9.01
CA VAL A 131 24.89 -12.00 -8.73
C VAL A 131 23.92 -12.65 -9.69
N SER A 132 23.99 -13.96 -9.85
CA SER A 132 23.05 -14.76 -10.65
C SER A 132 22.38 -15.81 -9.77
N THR A 133 21.35 -16.51 -10.24
CA THR A 133 20.67 -17.53 -9.43
C THR A 133 21.06 -18.93 -9.85
N ASN A 134 21.17 -19.86 -8.89
CA ASN A 134 21.36 -21.28 -9.16
C ASN A 134 20.03 -22.04 -9.34
N GLN A 135 18.91 -21.44 -8.95
CA GLN A 135 17.58 -22.03 -8.96
C GLN A 135 16.65 -21.25 -9.88
N THR A 136 15.61 -21.94 -10.37
CA THR A 136 14.45 -21.32 -11.00
C THR A 136 13.77 -20.43 -9.97
N ILE A 137 13.93 -19.13 -10.10
CA ILE A 137 13.23 -18.17 -9.25
C ILE A 137 11.75 -18.10 -9.61
N GLN A 138 10.95 -17.58 -8.68
CA GLN A 138 9.56 -17.30 -8.94
C GLN A 138 9.43 -16.26 -10.06
N MET A 139 8.86 -16.69 -11.18
CA MET A 139 8.49 -15.83 -12.28
C MET A 139 7.09 -15.30 -12.03
N ILE A 140 6.93 -13.98 -12.06
CA ILE A 140 5.63 -13.34 -11.89
C ILE A 140 5.17 -12.87 -13.27
N SER A 141 4.01 -13.37 -13.72
CA SER A 141 3.39 -12.86 -14.93
C SER A 141 2.92 -11.44 -14.68
N ARG A 142 3.45 -10.47 -15.42
CA ARG A 142 2.81 -9.16 -15.47
C ARG A 142 1.49 -9.35 -16.20
N VAL A 143 0.37 -9.13 -15.50
CA VAL A 143 -0.88 -8.85 -16.18
C VAL A 143 -0.73 -7.45 -16.75
N ASP A 144 -0.29 -7.36 -18.00
CA ASP A 144 -0.46 -6.13 -18.77
C ASP A 144 -1.97 -5.90 -18.92
N MET A 145 -2.53 -5.10 -18.01
CA MET A 145 -3.86 -4.58 -18.13
C MET A 145 -3.83 -3.52 -19.23
N THR A 146 -4.04 -3.95 -20.46
CA THR A 146 -4.44 -3.03 -21.51
C THR A 146 -5.79 -2.42 -21.11
N GLU A 147 -6.03 -1.16 -21.47
CA GLU A 147 -7.30 -0.48 -21.20
C GLU A 147 -8.50 -1.31 -21.67
N LYS A 148 -8.33 -2.05 -22.78
CA LYS A 148 -9.32 -3.00 -23.30
C LYS A 148 -9.64 -4.15 -22.34
N LYS A 149 -8.63 -4.75 -21.68
CA LYS A 149 -8.83 -5.79 -20.65
C LYS A 149 -9.43 -5.21 -19.37
N PHE A 150 -9.06 -3.99 -18.99
CA PHE A 150 -9.67 -3.29 -17.85
C PHE A 150 -11.17 -3.00 -18.09
N ARG A 151 -11.54 -2.55 -19.29
CA ARG A 151 -12.94 -2.36 -19.71
C ARG A 151 -13.75 -3.66 -19.72
N ALA A 152 -13.15 -4.76 -20.19
CA ALA A 152 -13.79 -6.07 -20.19
C ALA A 152 -14.08 -6.60 -18.77
N LEU A 153 -13.26 -6.24 -17.79
CA LEU A 153 -13.41 -6.66 -16.40
C LEU A 153 -14.36 -5.74 -15.60
N ASN A 154 -14.65 -4.53 -16.08
CA ASN A 154 -15.55 -3.56 -15.44
C ASN A 154 -16.55 -2.95 -16.45
N PRO A 155 -17.53 -3.73 -16.95
CA PRO A 155 -18.46 -3.28 -17.98
C PRO A 155 -19.46 -2.19 -17.52
N LYS A 156 -19.47 -1.82 -16.22
CA LYS A 156 -20.39 -0.82 -15.64
C LYS A 156 -19.81 0.61 -15.56
N LEU A 157 -18.59 0.84 -16.01
CA LEU A 157 -18.02 2.19 -16.10
C LEU A 157 -18.62 2.93 -17.30
N THR A 158 -19.73 3.64 -17.07
CA THR A 158 -20.30 4.58 -18.05
C THR A 158 -19.47 5.86 -18.01
N LEU A 159 -18.82 6.21 -19.12
CA LEU A 159 -18.23 7.53 -19.28
C LEU A 159 -19.35 8.57 -19.26
N VAL A 160 -19.24 9.57 -18.37
CA VAL A 160 -20.01 10.81 -18.52
C VAL A 160 -19.57 11.42 -19.86
N PRO A 161 -20.47 11.63 -20.82
CA PRO A 161 -20.07 12.17 -22.11
C PRO A 161 -19.44 13.54 -21.91
N GLN A 162 -18.21 13.70 -22.41
CA GLN A 162 -17.62 15.01 -22.61
C GLN A 162 -18.57 15.80 -23.51
N LYS A 163 -18.96 16.99 -23.04
CA LYS A 163 -19.83 17.93 -23.72
C LYS A 163 -19.17 18.33 -25.04
N THR A 164 -19.52 17.68 -26.14
CA THR A 164 -19.09 18.07 -27.48
C THR A 164 -19.86 19.31 -27.91
N THR A 165 -19.13 20.40 -28.07
CA THR A 165 -19.59 21.60 -28.78
C THR A 165 -19.96 21.20 -30.21
N SER A 166 -21.22 21.44 -30.57
CA SER A 166 -21.78 21.18 -31.89
C SER A 166 -21.18 22.12 -32.94
N SER A 167 -20.55 21.57 -33.98
CA SER A 167 -20.37 22.25 -35.25
C SER A 167 -21.22 21.54 -36.31
N ASN A 168 -22.10 22.33 -36.94
CA ASN A 168 -22.99 21.95 -38.02
C ASN A 168 -22.25 21.30 -39.18
N VAL A 169 -22.70 20.12 -39.62
CA VAL A 169 -22.49 19.66 -41.00
C VAL A 169 -23.77 18.98 -41.52
N GLU A 170 -24.40 19.74 -42.40
CA GLU A 170 -25.26 19.44 -43.54
C GLU A 170 -25.68 18.00 -43.88
N ARG A 171 -26.99 17.89 -44.13
CA ARG A 171 -27.71 16.79 -44.79
C ARG A 171 -27.28 16.65 -46.25
N ARG A 172 -27.04 15.41 -46.70
CA ARG A 172 -27.33 15.01 -48.09
C ARG A 172 -28.01 13.64 -48.13
N LEU A 173 -29.25 13.68 -48.61
CA LEU A 173 -30.04 12.57 -49.12
C LEU A 173 -29.45 12.09 -50.46
N VAL A 174 -29.14 10.80 -50.61
CA VAL A 174 -29.09 10.18 -51.94
C VAL A 174 -29.71 8.78 -51.91
N LYS A 175 -30.69 8.67 -52.80
CA LYS A 175 -31.49 7.55 -53.30
C LYS A 175 -30.78 6.19 -53.42
N GLN A 176 -31.50 5.14 -53.03
CA GLN A 176 -31.35 3.79 -53.57
C GLN A 176 -31.89 3.71 -55.01
N PRO A 177 -31.33 2.80 -55.83
CA PRO A 177 -32.17 2.05 -56.75
C PRO A 177 -31.92 0.52 -56.71
N THR A 178 -33.04 -0.19 -56.76
CA THR A 178 -33.23 -1.60 -57.16
C THR A 178 -32.92 -1.85 -58.64
N LYS A 179 -32.32 -3.00 -59.00
CA LYS A 179 -32.93 -4.07 -59.85
C LYS A 179 -31.93 -5.15 -60.34
N MET A 180 -32.40 -6.40 -60.19
CA MET A 180 -32.42 -7.58 -61.10
C MET A 180 -31.24 -7.99 -62.01
N LYS A 181 -30.86 -9.29 -61.85
CA LYS A 181 -30.66 -10.41 -62.83
C LYS A 181 -30.07 -10.06 -64.22
N THR A 182 -29.12 -10.81 -64.80
CA THR A 182 -29.19 -12.23 -65.24
C THR A 182 -27.77 -12.75 -65.66
N PRO A 183 -27.55 -13.92 -66.31
CA PRO A 183 -26.53 -14.90 -65.90
C PRO A 183 -25.28 -14.94 -66.81
N VAL A 184 -24.18 -15.52 -66.33
CA VAL A 184 -23.07 -15.92 -67.19
C VAL A 184 -22.65 -17.35 -66.87
N LYS A 185 -22.51 -18.14 -67.94
CA LYS A 185 -22.14 -19.54 -68.00
C LYS A 185 -20.70 -19.63 -68.54
N ILE A 186 -20.03 -20.73 -68.18
CA ILE A 186 -18.82 -21.34 -68.82
C ILE A 186 -17.48 -20.93 -68.19
N GLY A 187 -16.68 -21.96 -67.84
CA GLY A 187 -15.22 -21.82 -67.75
C GLY A 187 -14.54 -22.80 -66.80
N LYS A 188 -14.29 -24.04 -67.26
CA LYS A 188 -13.45 -25.07 -66.65
C LYS A 188 -12.05 -24.52 -66.26
N LYS A 189 -11.57 -24.84 -65.04
CA LYS A 189 -10.20 -25.31 -64.76
C LYS A 189 -10.16 -25.91 -63.35
N ILE A 190 -9.98 -27.22 -63.30
CA ILE A 190 -9.74 -27.97 -62.06
C ILE A 190 -8.25 -27.82 -61.79
N ASP A 191 -7.91 -27.05 -60.76
CA ASP A 191 -6.57 -27.00 -60.19
C ASP A 191 -6.49 -28.01 -59.04
N VAL A 192 -5.59 -28.98 -59.16
CA VAL A 192 -5.46 -30.16 -58.28
C VAL A 192 -4.64 -29.82 -57.03
N ASN A 193 -4.84 -28.62 -56.46
CA ASN A 193 -4.18 -28.18 -55.22
C ASN A 193 -5.16 -27.73 -54.13
N ASN A 194 -6.43 -28.15 -54.23
CA ASN A 194 -7.32 -28.14 -53.08
C ASN A 194 -6.87 -29.24 -52.12
N ALA A 195 -6.12 -28.82 -51.10
CA ALA A 195 -6.12 -29.45 -49.80
C ALA A 195 -7.53 -29.93 -49.48
N ILE A 196 -7.62 -31.16 -48.98
CA ILE A 196 -8.83 -31.77 -48.46
C ILE A 196 -9.45 -30.80 -47.44
N ASN A 197 -10.32 -29.90 -47.92
CA ASN A 197 -11.39 -29.33 -47.13
C ASN A 197 -12.34 -30.51 -46.94
N LEU A 198 -11.99 -31.37 -45.98
CA LEU A 198 -12.98 -32.17 -45.30
C LEU A 198 -13.98 -31.14 -44.77
N ASP A 199 -15.11 -31.04 -45.47
CA ASP A 199 -16.35 -30.46 -45.00
C ASP A 199 -16.72 -31.20 -43.71
N LEU A 200 -16.07 -30.79 -42.62
CA LEU A 200 -16.44 -31.10 -41.25
C LEU A 200 -17.67 -30.25 -40.91
N GLU A 201 -18.71 -30.32 -41.76
CA GLU A 201 -19.96 -29.58 -41.57
C GLU A 201 -20.72 -30.07 -40.32
N ASP A 202 -20.45 -31.30 -39.87
CA ASP A 202 -21.00 -31.90 -38.66
C ASP A 202 -19.90 -32.41 -37.73
N THR A 203 -19.12 -31.49 -37.17
CA THR A 203 -18.28 -31.85 -36.01
C THR A 203 -19.17 -31.99 -34.78
N GLU A 204 -19.42 -33.25 -34.42
CA GLU A 204 -19.97 -33.62 -33.12
C GLU A 204 -19.27 -32.88 -31.98
N THR A 205 -20.05 -32.42 -31.01
CA THR A 205 -19.52 -31.86 -29.77
C THR A 205 -18.78 -32.97 -29.02
N ARG A 206 -17.51 -32.76 -28.67
CA ARG A 206 -16.67 -33.73 -27.96
C ARG A 206 -15.83 -33.02 -26.90
N ILE A 207 -15.64 -33.67 -25.75
CA ILE A 207 -14.62 -33.28 -24.76
C ILE A 207 -13.37 -34.10 -25.07
N ILE A 208 -12.24 -33.45 -25.29
CA ILE A 208 -10.95 -34.08 -25.67
C ILE A 208 -10.05 -34.27 -24.44
N SER A 209 -9.99 -33.27 -23.56
CA SER A 209 -9.12 -33.27 -22.38
C SER A 209 -9.91 -32.93 -21.12
N PRO A 210 -9.62 -33.58 -19.97
CA PRO A 210 -8.70 -34.71 -19.81
C PRO A 210 -9.25 -35.99 -20.47
N PRO A 211 -8.40 -37.01 -20.74
CA PRO A 211 -8.86 -38.35 -21.12
C PRO A 211 -9.83 -38.90 -20.07
N GLN A 212 -10.57 -39.97 -20.38
CA GLN A 212 -11.47 -40.56 -19.40
C GLN A 212 -10.58 -41.30 -18.40
N ILE A 213 -10.46 -40.78 -17.19
CA ILE A 213 -9.58 -41.32 -16.16
C ILE A 213 -10.47 -41.95 -15.09
N SER A 214 -10.25 -43.23 -14.78
CA SER A 214 -10.94 -43.92 -13.69
C SER A 214 -10.36 -43.59 -12.30
N SER A 215 -9.16 -42.98 -12.26
CA SER A 215 -8.46 -42.56 -11.05
C SER A 215 -8.70 -41.09 -10.67
N TYR A 216 -8.35 -40.75 -9.43
CA TYR A 216 -8.38 -39.39 -8.91
C TYR A 216 -7.48 -38.47 -9.74
N THR A 217 -8.01 -37.31 -10.11
CA THR A 217 -7.26 -36.27 -10.82
C THR A 217 -6.93 -35.12 -9.89
N LYS A 218 -5.67 -34.67 -9.92
CA LYS A 218 -5.23 -33.49 -9.18
C LYS A 218 -5.79 -32.23 -9.84
N ILE A 219 -6.48 -31.42 -9.04
CA ILE A 219 -7.06 -30.14 -9.46
C ILE A 219 -5.98 -29.03 -9.38
N PRO A 220 -5.97 -28.03 -10.27
CA PRO A 220 -6.98 -27.73 -11.30
C PRO A 220 -6.89 -28.62 -12.54
N VAL A 221 -8.05 -29.00 -13.08
CA VAL A 221 -8.17 -29.73 -14.35
C VAL A 221 -8.52 -28.75 -15.46
N VAL A 222 -7.85 -28.87 -16.60
CA VAL A 222 -8.11 -28.05 -17.78
C VAL A 222 -8.95 -28.86 -18.76
N PHE A 223 -10.13 -28.34 -19.11
CA PHE A 223 -11.01 -28.94 -20.09
C PHE A 223 -10.87 -28.29 -21.46
N GLU A 224 -10.81 -29.13 -22.49
CA GLU A 224 -10.74 -28.72 -23.89
C GLU A 224 -11.60 -29.69 -24.72
N GLY A 225 -12.12 -29.22 -25.85
CA GLY A 225 -12.87 -30.06 -26.75
C GLY A 225 -13.11 -29.46 -28.13
N THR A 226 -13.93 -30.14 -28.92
CA THR A 226 -14.33 -29.72 -30.27
C THR A 226 -15.84 -29.66 -30.41
N ALA A 227 -16.32 -28.84 -31.35
CA ALA A 227 -17.69 -28.80 -31.85
C ALA A 227 -17.72 -28.07 -33.21
N LYS A 228 -18.91 -27.84 -33.77
CA LYS A 228 -19.10 -27.06 -35.01
C LYS A 228 -18.36 -25.71 -34.93
N ARG A 229 -17.64 -25.35 -36.00
CA ARG A 229 -16.91 -24.07 -36.09
C ARG A 229 -17.82 -22.88 -35.82
N ASN A 230 -17.29 -21.88 -35.13
CA ASN A 230 -18.01 -20.66 -34.75
C ASN A 230 -19.36 -20.91 -34.05
N SER A 231 -19.49 -22.01 -33.29
CA SER A 231 -20.67 -22.30 -32.49
C SER A 231 -20.47 -21.92 -31.01
N ASP A 232 -21.58 -21.66 -30.34
CA ASP A 232 -21.61 -21.49 -28.90
C ASP A 232 -21.77 -22.84 -28.20
N ILE A 233 -21.05 -23.01 -27.10
CA ILE A 233 -21.02 -24.21 -26.28
C ILE A 233 -21.39 -23.83 -24.86
N GLN A 234 -22.36 -24.52 -24.29
CA GLN A 234 -22.63 -24.46 -22.86
C GLN A 234 -21.95 -25.65 -22.18
N LEU A 235 -21.00 -25.34 -21.30
CA LEU A 235 -20.38 -26.29 -20.40
C LEU A 235 -21.15 -26.30 -19.08
N ILE A 236 -21.71 -27.45 -18.73
CA ILE A 236 -22.46 -27.70 -17.50
C ILE A 236 -21.61 -28.60 -16.62
N ILE A 237 -21.22 -28.12 -15.44
CA ILE A 237 -20.41 -28.85 -14.47
C ILE A 237 -21.30 -29.16 -13.27
N THR A 238 -21.65 -30.42 -13.10
CA THR A 238 -22.37 -30.93 -11.92
C THR A 238 -21.36 -31.55 -10.97
N THR A 239 -21.25 -31.00 -9.77
CA THR A 239 -20.35 -31.52 -8.74
C THR A 239 -21.14 -32.11 -7.59
N SER A 240 -20.90 -33.38 -7.27
CA SER A 240 -21.56 -34.12 -6.21
C SER A 240 -20.56 -34.65 -5.19
N TYR A 241 -20.89 -34.51 -3.90
CA TYR A 241 -20.07 -34.95 -2.76
C TYR A 241 -20.97 -35.25 -1.56
N LYS A 242 -20.44 -35.96 -0.55
CA LYS A 242 -21.11 -36.13 0.74
C LYS A 242 -20.60 -35.10 1.75
N GLU A 243 -21.48 -34.43 2.46
CA GLU A 243 -21.17 -33.56 3.60
C GLU A 243 -21.99 -34.06 4.80
N ASN A 244 -21.31 -34.50 5.87
CA ASN A 244 -21.93 -35.14 7.04
C ASN A 244 -22.90 -36.27 6.64
N GLY A 245 -22.50 -37.11 5.69
CA GLY A 245 -23.28 -38.24 5.15
C GLY A 245 -24.36 -37.86 4.13
N LYS A 246 -24.69 -36.57 3.95
CA LYS A 246 -25.71 -36.11 2.99
C LYS A 246 -25.10 -35.77 1.64
N VAL A 247 -25.70 -36.26 0.55
CA VAL A 247 -25.24 -35.90 -0.81
C VAL A 247 -25.62 -34.46 -1.13
N ILE A 248 -24.63 -33.65 -1.48
CA ILE A 248 -24.75 -32.28 -1.95
C ILE A 248 -24.38 -32.24 -3.43
N THR A 249 -25.23 -31.61 -4.24
CA THR A 249 -24.99 -31.41 -5.68
C THR A 249 -25.00 -29.92 -6.01
N LYS A 250 -23.96 -29.45 -6.70
CA LYS A 250 -23.82 -28.07 -7.19
C LYS A 250 -23.68 -28.07 -8.71
N VAL A 251 -24.42 -27.21 -9.39
CA VAL A 251 -24.35 -27.07 -10.86
C VAL A 251 -23.79 -25.71 -11.22
N THR A 252 -22.76 -25.69 -12.05
CA THR A 252 -22.19 -24.46 -12.63
C THR A 252 -22.32 -24.51 -14.14
N LYS A 253 -22.74 -23.41 -14.76
CA LYS A 253 -22.84 -23.29 -16.22
C LYS A 253 -21.87 -22.23 -16.72
N THR A 254 -21.21 -22.48 -17.84
CA THR A 254 -20.30 -21.52 -18.49
C THR A 254 -20.50 -21.60 -19.99
N ASN A 255 -20.67 -20.45 -20.64
CA ASN A 255 -20.78 -20.38 -22.09
C ASN A 255 -19.38 -20.15 -22.68
N LEU A 256 -19.07 -20.86 -23.74
CA LEU A 256 -17.84 -20.82 -24.51
C LEU A 256 -18.22 -20.67 -25.98
N SER A 257 -17.25 -20.32 -26.82
CA SER A 257 -17.42 -20.37 -28.27
C SER A 257 -16.23 -21.12 -28.87
N THR A 258 -16.48 -21.89 -29.94
CA THR A 258 -15.42 -22.55 -30.69
C THR A 258 -14.67 -21.56 -31.58
N ASP A 259 -13.39 -21.79 -31.80
CA ASP A 259 -12.60 -21.08 -32.81
C ASP A 259 -12.94 -21.50 -34.25
N ASN A 260 -12.21 -20.95 -35.22
CA ASN A 260 -12.36 -21.26 -36.65
C ASN A 260 -11.95 -22.70 -37.02
N LYS A 261 -11.33 -23.45 -36.10
CA LYS A 261 -11.01 -24.87 -36.23
C LYS A 261 -12.02 -25.76 -35.52
N GLY A 262 -13.04 -25.17 -34.86
CA GLY A 262 -14.04 -25.91 -34.09
C GLY A 262 -13.54 -26.29 -32.70
N GLN A 263 -12.41 -25.75 -32.22
CA GLN A 263 -11.87 -26.04 -30.90
C GLN A 263 -12.43 -25.04 -29.88
N TRP A 264 -12.87 -25.53 -28.72
CA TRP A 264 -13.25 -24.68 -27.60
C TRP A 264 -12.27 -24.86 -26.42
N GLY A 265 -11.97 -23.74 -25.76
CA GLY A 265 -10.77 -23.56 -24.96
C GLY A 265 -10.85 -23.94 -23.47
N LYS A 266 -9.64 -23.92 -22.89
CA LYS A 266 -9.16 -24.27 -21.53
C LYS A 266 -10.03 -23.77 -20.38
N VAL A 267 -11.15 -24.44 -20.09
CA VAL A 267 -11.88 -24.21 -18.84
C VAL A 267 -11.10 -24.86 -17.71
N LYS A 268 -10.53 -24.03 -16.83
CA LYS A 268 -9.94 -24.52 -15.59
C LYS A 268 -11.05 -24.81 -14.59
N LEU A 269 -11.30 -26.09 -14.37
CA LEU A 269 -12.01 -26.54 -13.19
C LEU A 269 -11.06 -26.43 -12.01
N TYR A 270 -11.12 -25.30 -11.33
CA TYR A 270 -10.72 -25.24 -9.93
C TYR A 270 -11.75 -26.06 -9.17
N SER A 271 -11.33 -26.85 -8.18
CA SER A 271 -12.28 -27.57 -7.35
C SER A 271 -13.28 -26.54 -6.87
N ILE A 272 -14.55 -26.92 -6.85
CA ILE A 272 -15.45 -26.27 -5.90
C ILE A 272 -14.70 -26.35 -4.57
N LYS A 273 -14.60 -25.25 -3.82
CA LYS A 273 -14.11 -25.34 -2.44
C LYS A 273 -15.08 -26.30 -1.74
N VAL A 274 -14.69 -27.57 -1.64
CA VAL A 274 -15.44 -28.61 -0.96
C VAL A 274 -14.73 -28.82 0.37
N ASP A 275 -14.73 -27.75 1.14
CA ASP A 275 -14.25 -27.64 2.52
C ASP A 275 -14.99 -28.58 3.49
N LYS A 276 -16.00 -29.29 2.98
CA LYS A 276 -17.01 -30.05 3.71
C LYS A 276 -17.26 -31.44 3.14
N ALA A 277 -16.50 -31.88 2.13
CA ALA A 277 -16.69 -33.21 1.58
C ALA A 277 -16.05 -34.27 2.48
N ASP A 278 -16.85 -35.24 2.93
CA ASP A 278 -16.42 -36.38 3.74
C ASP A 278 -15.53 -37.37 2.95
N GLY A 279 -15.36 -37.16 1.64
CA GLY A 279 -14.62 -38.06 0.77
C GLY A 279 -14.64 -37.66 -0.69
N LYS A 280 -14.67 -38.67 -1.57
CA LYS A 280 -14.62 -38.54 -3.04
C LYS A 280 -15.59 -37.47 -3.56
N VAL A 281 -15.07 -36.56 -4.39
CA VAL A 281 -15.87 -35.57 -5.13
C VAL A 281 -16.02 -36.04 -6.57
N THR A 282 -17.26 -36.11 -7.05
CA THR A 282 -17.59 -36.45 -8.44
C THR A 282 -17.90 -35.17 -9.20
N HIS A 283 -17.32 -35.01 -10.38
CA HIS A 283 -17.66 -33.93 -11.31
C HIS A 283 -18.13 -34.54 -12.63
N ASP A 284 -19.37 -34.25 -13.02
CA ASP A 284 -19.91 -34.55 -14.34
C ASP A 284 -19.88 -33.28 -15.19
N ILE A 285 -19.03 -33.28 -16.21
CA ILE A 285 -18.82 -32.17 -17.13
C ILE A 285 -19.52 -32.50 -18.43
N THR A 286 -20.54 -31.73 -18.77
CA THR A 286 -21.35 -31.90 -19.98
C THR A 286 -21.17 -30.70 -20.88
N ALA A 287 -20.67 -30.92 -22.10
CA ALA A 287 -20.58 -29.90 -23.15
C ALA A 287 -21.73 -30.10 -24.15
N VAL A 288 -22.44 -29.02 -24.44
CA VAL A 288 -23.58 -29.00 -25.37
C VAL A 288 -23.48 -27.78 -26.27
N ARG A 289 -23.72 -27.95 -27.56
CA ARG A 289 -23.85 -26.82 -28.49
C ARG A 289 -25.17 -26.10 -28.29
N VAL A 290 -25.13 -24.78 -28.36
CA VAL A 290 -26.30 -23.91 -28.18
C VAL A 290 -26.44 -23.04 -29.41
N GLU A 291 -27.64 -23.02 -29.99
CA GLU A 291 -28.01 -22.13 -31.10
C GLU A 291 -29.31 -21.41 -30.73
N ASN A 292 -29.31 -20.08 -30.81
CA ASN A 292 -30.44 -19.24 -30.41
C ASN A 292 -30.99 -19.56 -29.00
N GLY A 293 -30.08 -19.85 -28.06
CA GLY A 293 -30.42 -20.18 -26.67
C GLY A 293 -31.01 -21.59 -26.48
N LYS A 294 -31.11 -22.41 -27.52
CA LYS A 294 -31.57 -23.80 -27.44
C LYS A 294 -30.40 -24.77 -27.59
N GLU A 295 -30.40 -25.82 -26.79
CA GLU A 295 -29.45 -26.93 -26.93
C GLU A 295 -29.70 -27.65 -28.26
N VAL A 296 -28.65 -27.85 -29.05
CA VAL A 296 -28.70 -28.50 -30.37
C VAL A 296 -27.55 -29.48 -30.57
N GLY A 297 -27.78 -30.54 -31.33
CA GLY A 297 -26.77 -31.58 -31.60
C GLY A 297 -26.52 -32.52 -30.41
N ASN A 298 -25.40 -33.24 -30.47
CA ASN A 298 -25.03 -34.23 -29.47
C ASN A 298 -24.47 -33.58 -28.18
N LYS A 299 -24.67 -34.26 -27.05
CA LYS A 299 -24.08 -33.90 -25.75
C LYS A 299 -22.84 -34.74 -25.52
N ALA A 300 -21.75 -34.14 -25.04
CA ALA A 300 -20.57 -34.86 -24.59
C ALA A 300 -20.43 -34.73 -23.08
N THR A 301 -20.52 -35.85 -22.35
CA THR A 301 -20.37 -35.88 -20.89
C THR A 301 -19.10 -36.62 -20.50
N ARG A 302 -18.36 -36.08 -19.53
CA ARG A 302 -17.24 -36.76 -18.87
C ARG A 302 -17.34 -36.64 -17.36
N THR A 303 -17.18 -37.77 -16.69
CA THR A 303 -17.07 -37.84 -15.24
C THR A 303 -15.60 -37.88 -14.84
N ILE A 304 -15.20 -37.02 -13.91
CA ILE A 304 -13.90 -37.10 -13.24
C ILE A 304 -14.08 -37.14 -11.73
N TYR A 305 -13.08 -37.69 -11.05
CA TYR A 305 -13.03 -37.76 -9.61
C TYR A 305 -11.87 -36.94 -9.07
N SER A 306 -12.11 -36.21 -7.99
CA SER A 306 -11.05 -35.51 -7.26
C SER A 306 -11.08 -35.89 -5.79
N GLU A 307 -9.90 -35.85 -5.17
CA GLU A 307 -9.82 -35.86 -3.73
C GLU A 307 -10.33 -34.52 -3.20
N PRO A 308 -11.08 -34.51 -2.09
CA PRO A 308 -11.37 -33.27 -1.40
C PRO A 308 -10.02 -32.65 -1.05
N THR A 309 -9.79 -31.39 -1.43
CA THR A 309 -8.57 -30.70 -1.05
C THR A 309 -8.52 -30.68 0.46
N THR A 310 -7.68 -31.55 1.06
CA THR A 310 -7.45 -31.57 2.50
C THR A 310 -7.16 -30.14 2.88
N LYS A 311 -7.96 -29.61 3.79
CA LYS A 311 -7.77 -28.31 4.40
C LYS A 311 -6.27 -28.19 4.68
N THR A 312 -5.51 -27.47 3.85
CA THR A 312 -4.43 -26.65 4.41
C THR A 312 -5.18 -25.89 5.47
N MET A 313 -5.03 -26.32 6.74
CA MET A 313 -5.75 -25.77 7.89
C MET A 313 -5.86 -24.31 7.59
N TRP A 314 -7.10 -23.84 7.35
CA TRP A 314 -7.36 -22.46 7.02
C TRP A 314 -6.64 -21.69 8.11
N LYS A 315 -5.42 -21.21 7.82
CA LYS A 315 -4.68 -20.41 8.78
C LYS A 315 -5.57 -19.19 8.77
N PRO A 316 -6.32 -18.93 9.85
CA PRO A 316 -7.14 -17.74 9.89
C PRO A 316 -6.21 -16.62 9.47
N THR A 317 -6.58 -15.87 8.43
CA THR A 317 -5.76 -14.76 7.97
C THR A 317 -5.48 -13.94 9.23
N PRO A 318 -4.21 -13.79 9.62
CA PRO A 318 -3.90 -13.18 10.90
C PRO A 318 -4.53 -11.79 10.94
N ASN A 319 -5.04 -11.41 12.11
CA ASN A 319 -5.53 -10.06 12.31
C ASN A 319 -4.42 -9.07 11.97
N LEU A 320 -4.77 -7.98 11.32
CA LEU A 320 -3.84 -6.89 11.04
C LEU A 320 -3.70 -6.06 12.30
N LYS A 321 -2.49 -5.58 12.59
CA LYS A 321 -2.29 -4.55 13.62
C LYS A 321 -2.00 -3.23 12.91
N LEU A 322 -2.97 -2.32 12.94
CA LEU A 322 -2.81 -0.97 12.42
C LEU A 322 -2.31 -0.06 13.53
N LYS A 323 -1.07 0.43 13.38
CA LYS A 323 -0.53 1.48 14.24
C LYS A 323 -0.82 2.84 13.64
N VAL A 324 -1.41 3.72 14.45
CA VAL A 324 -1.74 5.10 14.11
C VAL A 324 -0.94 6.02 15.02
N THR A 325 -0.10 6.86 14.43
CA THR A 325 0.85 7.70 15.17
C THR A 325 0.62 9.18 14.87
N LEU A 326 0.48 9.98 15.92
CA LEU A 326 0.63 11.42 15.90
C LEU A 326 2.13 11.74 15.98
N LEU A 327 2.72 12.11 14.85
CA LEU A 327 4.16 12.29 14.74
C LEU A 327 4.62 13.62 15.34
N GLU A 328 3.99 14.72 14.89
CA GLU A 328 4.40 16.06 15.23
C GLU A 328 3.31 17.09 14.95
N ILE A 329 3.53 18.29 15.51
CA ILE A 329 2.90 19.53 15.09
C ILE A 329 3.98 20.45 14.51
N GLN A 330 3.66 21.13 13.40
CA GLN A 330 4.51 22.09 12.72
C GLN A 330 3.85 23.47 12.68
N CYS A 331 4.60 24.52 12.97
CA CYS A 331 4.19 25.91 12.80
C CYS A 331 4.64 26.38 11.41
N ALA A 332 3.70 26.73 10.54
CA ALA A 332 4.02 27.27 9.21
C ALA A 332 4.13 28.79 9.21
N VAL A 333 3.36 29.47 10.07
CA VAL A 333 3.35 30.93 10.24
C VAL A 333 3.09 31.21 11.72
N SER A 334 4.11 31.73 12.42
CA SER A 334 4.06 32.02 13.85
C SER A 334 3.32 33.32 14.16
N ILE A 335 2.80 33.38 15.37
CA ILE A 335 2.14 34.55 15.95
C ILE A 335 3.13 35.32 16.81
N ASP A 336 3.96 34.59 17.55
CA ASP A 336 4.91 35.17 18.48
C ASP A 336 6.09 35.82 17.75
N GLY A 337 6.57 36.94 18.31
CA GLY A 337 7.66 37.72 17.70
C GLY A 337 9.00 36.99 17.67
N ASP A 338 9.18 35.98 18.53
CA ASP A 338 10.34 35.10 18.56
C ASP A 338 10.25 33.93 17.57
N LYS A 339 9.11 33.84 16.85
CA LYS A 339 8.79 32.78 15.89
C LYS A 339 8.66 31.39 16.53
N ILE A 340 8.29 31.31 17.80
CA ILE A 340 8.06 30.07 18.52
C ILE A 340 6.64 30.10 19.07
N ASP A 341 5.74 29.33 18.47
CA ASP A 341 4.36 29.24 18.98
C ASP A 341 4.26 28.17 20.07
N ASP A 342 3.50 28.48 21.13
CA ASP A 342 3.21 27.59 22.24
C ASP A 342 1.85 26.88 22.07
N TYR A 343 1.84 25.70 21.43
CA TYR A 343 0.59 24.99 21.16
C TYR A 343 0.17 24.04 22.27
N GLY A 344 -1.04 24.23 22.82
CA GLY A 344 -1.75 23.13 23.47
C GLY A 344 -2.69 22.43 22.50
N MET A 345 -2.58 21.11 22.44
CA MET A 345 -3.32 20.30 21.45
C MET A 345 -4.02 19.11 22.11
N THR A 346 -5.29 18.94 21.81
CA THR A 346 -6.06 17.74 22.14
C THR A 346 -6.43 17.01 20.85
N GLN A 347 -6.09 15.72 20.74
CA GLN A 347 -6.43 14.92 19.57
C GLN A 347 -6.98 13.56 19.98
N HIS A 348 -8.04 13.12 19.32
CA HIS A 348 -8.66 11.82 19.53
C HIS A 348 -8.86 11.08 18.21
N VAL A 349 -8.77 9.76 18.25
CA VAL A 349 -9.08 8.87 17.13
C VAL A 349 -10.27 7.97 17.46
N LYS A 350 -11.13 7.76 16.47
CA LYS A 350 -12.27 6.85 16.56
C LYS A 350 -12.27 5.93 15.36
N TYR A 351 -12.23 4.63 15.63
CA TYR A 351 -12.37 3.59 14.62
C TYR A 351 -13.68 2.82 14.86
N LYS A 352 -14.48 2.67 13.82
CA LYS A 352 -15.72 1.88 13.83
C LYS A 352 -15.72 0.97 12.61
N ALA A 353 -15.95 -0.31 12.83
CA ALA A 353 -16.05 -1.33 11.78
C ALA A 353 -17.17 -2.31 12.14
N ASP A 354 -17.86 -2.83 11.13
CA ASP A 354 -19.02 -3.71 11.28
C ASP A 354 -20.07 -3.11 12.25
N GLY A 355 -20.26 -1.79 12.17
CA GLY A 355 -21.18 -1.04 13.03
C GLY A 355 -20.70 -0.82 14.48
N LYS A 356 -19.57 -1.38 14.90
CA LYS A 356 -19.08 -1.34 16.28
C LYS A 356 -17.85 -0.44 16.44
N VAL A 357 -17.82 0.36 17.51
CA VAL A 357 -16.64 1.14 17.88
C VAL A 357 -15.56 0.21 18.41
N LYS A 358 -14.35 0.35 17.90
CA LYS A 358 -13.18 -0.47 18.24
C LYS A 358 -12.32 0.25 19.27
N THR A 359 -11.90 -0.47 20.29
CA THR A 359 -10.91 -0.01 21.26
C THR A 359 -9.53 -0.47 20.80
N PRO A 360 -8.49 0.38 20.86
CA PRO A 360 -7.14 -0.04 20.53
C PRO A 360 -6.64 -1.09 21.54
N ILE A 361 -5.84 -2.03 21.06
CA ILE A 361 -5.21 -3.07 21.89
C ILE A 361 -3.98 -2.58 22.65
N SER A 362 -3.40 -1.45 22.22
CA SER A 362 -2.24 -0.84 22.87
C SER A 362 -2.23 0.66 22.60
N THR A 363 -1.70 1.43 23.55
CA THR A 363 -1.44 2.86 23.45
C THR A 363 -0.01 3.16 23.92
N ASP A 364 0.69 4.04 23.23
CA ASP A 364 2.02 4.54 23.61
C ASP A 364 2.00 6.07 23.52
N ILE A 365 1.84 6.71 24.68
CA ILE A 365 1.72 8.16 24.79
C ILE A 365 3.01 8.68 25.43
N GLN A 366 3.91 9.24 24.62
CA GLN A 366 5.21 9.75 25.04
C GLN A 366 5.13 11.20 25.54
N LYS A 367 4.20 11.99 24.98
CA LYS A 367 3.91 13.37 25.40
C LYS A 367 2.56 13.47 26.09
N PHE A 368 2.56 14.05 27.29
CA PHE A 368 1.39 14.34 28.13
C PHE A 368 0.57 13.12 28.59
N SER A 369 1.20 11.95 28.75
CA SER A 369 0.57 10.69 29.18
C SER A 369 -0.28 10.76 30.45
N ASN A 370 0.08 11.61 31.41
CA ASN A 370 -0.54 11.63 32.75
C ASN A 370 -1.74 12.58 32.89
N HIS A 371 -2.44 12.94 31.83
CA HIS A 371 -3.58 13.87 31.94
C HIS A 371 -4.90 13.13 32.25
N ARG A 372 -5.62 13.51 33.32
CA ARG A 372 -6.91 12.88 33.68
C ARG A 372 -7.94 12.95 32.55
N LYS A 373 -7.98 14.08 31.81
CA LYS A 373 -8.83 14.26 30.61
C LYS A 373 -8.41 13.44 29.38
N CYS A 374 -7.30 12.69 29.46
CA CYS A 374 -6.83 11.77 28.42
C CYS A 374 -7.26 10.32 28.69
N LYS A 375 -8.05 10.06 29.75
CA LYS A 375 -8.54 8.71 30.02
C LYS A 375 -9.60 8.32 28.97
N PRO A 376 -9.47 7.17 28.31
CA PRO A 376 -10.52 6.63 27.44
C PRO A 376 -11.84 6.53 28.22
N GLY A 377 -12.92 7.08 27.68
CA GLY A 377 -14.24 7.05 28.30
C GLY A 377 -14.60 8.24 29.19
N ASP A 378 -13.83 9.34 29.16
CA ASP A 378 -14.23 10.58 29.84
C ASP A 378 -15.61 11.06 29.32
N GLN A 379 -16.52 11.43 30.22
CA GLN A 379 -17.96 11.60 29.97
C GLN A 379 -18.32 12.77 29.03
N ASN A 380 -17.32 13.42 28.43
CA ASN A 380 -17.54 14.49 27.50
C ASN A 380 -18.20 13.92 26.22
N ARG A 381 -19.49 14.22 26.03
CA ARG A 381 -20.32 13.72 24.91
C ARG A 381 -19.65 13.89 23.53
N TYR A 382 -18.75 14.86 23.39
CA TYR A 382 -18.03 15.13 22.14
C TYR A 382 -17.05 14.04 21.71
N TRP A 383 -16.47 13.27 22.64
CA TRP A 383 -15.42 12.26 22.36
C TRP A 383 -15.80 10.83 22.71
N ALA A 384 -17.09 10.57 22.95
CA ALA A 384 -17.59 9.23 23.30
C ALA A 384 -17.15 8.15 22.29
N GLY A 385 -16.49 7.11 22.81
CA GLY A 385 -15.93 6.01 22.03
C GLY A 385 -14.67 6.36 21.23
N SER A 386 -13.97 7.43 21.56
CA SER A 386 -12.70 7.81 20.93
C SER A 386 -11.54 7.58 21.90
N THR A 387 -10.34 7.33 21.38
CA THR A 387 -9.11 7.20 22.15
C THR A 387 -8.26 8.46 21.99
N ALA A 388 -7.78 9.02 23.09
CA ALA A 388 -6.90 10.18 23.05
C ALA A 388 -5.51 9.80 22.51
N LEU A 389 -4.97 10.63 21.61
CA LEU A 389 -3.58 10.60 21.18
C LEU A 389 -2.73 11.65 21.90
N ILE A 390 -3.32 12.77 22.33
CA ILE A 390 -2.66 13.82 23.11
C ILE A 390 -3.71 14.68 23.82
N CYS A 391 -3.38 15.21 25.00
CA CYS A 391 -4.19 16.19 25.74
C CYS A 391 -3.32 17.30 26.33
N GLY A 392 -2.86 18.19 25.46
CA GLY A 392 -2.25 19.46 25.81
C GLY A 392 -3.29 20.53 26.14
N ASN A 393 -2.87 21.51 26.93
CA ASN A 393 -3.64 22.66 27.40
C ASN A 393 -2.67 23.81 27.73
N ARG A 394 -3.14 24.86 28.40
CA ARG A 394 -2.29 26.00 28.81
C ARG A 394 -1.06 25.59 29.62
N ASP A 395 -1.16 24.58 30.47
CA ASP A 395 -0.04 24.13 31.32
C ASP A 395 0.82 23.05 30.62
N ARG A 396 0.43 22.64 29.41
CA ARG A 396 0.99 21.50 28.67
C ARG A 396 1.05 21.82 27.18
N GLN A 397 1.98 22.70 26.86
CA GLN A 397 2.20 23.22 25.52
C GLN A 397 3.39 22.53 24.85
N ILE A 398 3.39 22.54 23.53
CA ILE A 398 4.51 22.15 22.69
C ILE A 398 5.01 23.43 22.03
N GLN A 399 6.24 23.81 22.33
CA GLN A 399 6.89 24.95 21.68
C GLN A 399 7.34 24.53 20.29
N VAL A 400 6.91 25.25 19.27
CA VAL A 400 7.17 24.92 17.87
C VAL A 400 7.69 26.14 17.14
N GLN A 401 8.96 26.08 16.74
CA GLN A 401 9.55 27.11 15.90
C GLN A 401 8.91 27.12 14.50
N GLU A 402 8.65 28.32 13.98
CA GLU A 402 8.22 28.52 12.61
C GLU A 402 9.21 27.87 11.65
N SER A 403 8.71 27.01 10.78
CA SER A 403 9.53 26.42 9.73
C SER A 403 8.70 26.16 8.49
N LYS A 404 9.35 26.29 7.33
CA LYS A 404 8.77 25.77 6.09
C LYS A 404 8.66 24.27 6.25
N VAL A 405 7.47 23.74 5.96
CA VAL A 405 7.24 22.29 5.97
C VAL A 405 8.17 21.65 4.94
N THR A 406 9.08 20.77 5.39
CA THR A 406 10.02 20.05 4.50
C THR A 406 9.81 18.54 4.56
N ASP A 407 10.45 17.81 3.63
CA ASP A 407 10.39 16.34 3.54
C ASP A 407 11.14 15.66 4.70
N ARG A 408 12.09 16.35 5.34
CA ARG A 408 12.87 15.86 6.48
C ARG A 408 12.26 16.37 7.77
N ARG A 409 11.46 15.51 8.40
CA ARG A 409 10.69 15.83 9.61
C ARG A 409 11.26 15.06 10.79
N SER A 410 11.41 15.73 11.94
CA SER A 410 11.85 15.11 13.19
C SER A 410 10.66 15.13 14.15
N PRO A 411 10.13 13.96 14.55
CA PRO A 411 8.92 13.91 15.35
C PRO A 411 9.13 14.59 16.71
N ASN A 412 8.27 15.55 17.07
CA ASN A 412 8.28 16.23 18.37
C ASN A 412 7.18 15.72 19.34
N ILE A 413 6.32 14.78 18.90
CA ILE A 413 5.28 14.14 19.72
C ILE A 413 5.47 12.62 19.80
N ASN A 414 5.31 11.93 18.67
CA ASN A 414 5.42 10.46 18.54
C ASN A 414 4.49 9.64 19.47
N ASN A 415 3.25 10.10 19.65
CA ASN A 415 2.22 9.34 20.39
C ASN A 415 1.51 8.38 19.44
N SER A 416 1.20 7.16 19.86
CA SER A 416 0.55 6.17 18.99
C SER A 416 -0.49 5.30 19.68
N VAL A 417 -1.38 4.73 18.87
CA VAL A 417 -2.31 3.67 19.27
C VAL A 417 -2.27 2.55 18.25
N ILE A 418 -2.58 1.33 18.68
CA ILE A 418 -2.60 0.14 17.83
C ILE A 418 -3.99 -0.47 17.87
N PHE A 419 -4.60 -0.63 16.70
CA PHE A 419 -5.86 -1.35 16.53
C PHE A 419 -5.59 -2.75 15.97
N GLU A 420 -6.24 -3.75 16.56
CA GLU A 420 -6.35 -5.06 15.93
C GLU A 420 -7.57 -5.05 14.99
N ILE A 421 -7.35 -5.46 13.74
CA ILE A 421 -8.33 -5.42 12.66
C ILE A 421 -8.45 -6.82 12.08
N THR A 422 -9.63 -7.42 12.24
CA THR A 422 -9.93 -8.73 11.68
C THR A 422 -10.03 -8.68 10.14
N PRO A 423 -9.90 -9.82 9.45
CA PRO A 423 -10.07 -9.86 8.00
C PRO A 423 -11.42 -9.34 7.51
N ASN A 424 -12.50 -9.50 8.28
CA ASN A 424 -13.82 -8.98 7.91
C ASN A 424 -13.85 -7.45 8.02
N GLU A 425 -13.37 -6.90 9.13
CA GLU A 425 -13.29 -5.45 9.37
C GLU A 425 -12.37 -4.77 8.35
N ALA A 426 -11.27 -5.41 7.95
CA ALA A 426 -10.37 -4.91 6.92
C ALA A 426 -11.00 -4.86 5.51
N ASN A 427 -12.14 -5.52 5.33
CA ASN A 427 -12.93 -5.54 4.10
C ASN A 427 -14.28 -4.80 4.24
N ASP A 428 -14.57 -4.23 5.42
CA ASP A 428 -15.77 -3.43 5.64
C ASP A 428 -15.64 -2.07 4.93
N LYS A 429 -16.40 -1.91 3.85
CA LYS A 429 -16.44 -0.66 3.07
C LYS A 429 -17.13 0.48 3.80
N ASN A 430 -17.88 0.18 4.86
CA ASN A 430 -18.56 1.16 5.69
C ASN A 430 -17.76 1.49 6.97
N ALA A 431 -16.53 0.97 7.09
CA ALA A 431 -15.67 1.29 8.22
C ALA A 431 -15.39 2.80 8.28
N GLU A 432 -15.59 3.38 9.45
CA GLU A 432 -15.39 4.80 9.71
C GLU A 432 -14.12 4.98 10.55
N PHE A 433 -13.22 5.86 10.10
CA PHE A 433 -12.07 6.29 10.89
C PHE A 433 -12.00 7.80 10.91
N THR A 434 -12.13 8.39 12.10
CA THR A 434 -12.18 9.85 12.30
C THR A 434 -11.11 10.30 13.29
N ILE A 435 -10.49 11.43 13.00
CA ILE A 435 -9.52 12.10 13.87
C ILE A 435 -10.11 13.46 14.25
N ASP A 436 -10.40 13.67 15.53
CA ASP A 436 -10.86 14.96 16.07
C ASP A 436 -9.66 15.70 16.64
N THR A 437 -9.29 16.83 16.02
CA THR A 437 -8.10 17.62 16.34
C THR A 437 -8.52 18.99 16.85
N TRP A 438 -8.05 19.34 18.04
CA TRP A 438 -8.22 20.64 18.66
C TRP A 438 -6.86 21.23 19.02
N ILE A 439 -6.49 22.36 18.43
CA ILE A 439 -5.23 23.07 18.61
C ILE A 439 -5.56 24.48 19.09
N THR A 440 -4.86 24.91 20.12
CA THR A 440 -4.88 26.28 20.64
C THR A 440 -3.44 26.76 20.75
N GLU A 441 -3.13 27.91 20.17
CA GLU A 441 -1.91 28.65 20.46
C GLU A 441 -2.16 29.55 21.67
N TYR A 442 -1.24 29.49 22.64
CA TYR A 442 -1.32 30.22 23.90
C TYR A 442 -0.20 31.26 23.95
N SER A 443 -0.52 32.52 23.66
CA SER A 443 0.48 33.57 23.72
C SER A 443 0.88 33.89 25.17
N SER A 444 2.14 34.26 25.39
CA SER A 444 2.63 34.75 26.68
C SER A 444 2.22 36.21 26.97
N THR A 445 1.86 36.98 25.94
CA THR A 445 1.46 38.39 26.06
C THR A 445 0.07 38.60 26.66
N THR A 446 -0.77 37.56 26.71
CA THR A 446 -2.09 37.55 27.36
C THR A 446 -2.03 37.31 28.87
N LEU A 447 -0.85 37.12 29.47
CA LEU A 447 -0.72 36.91 30.92
C LEU A 447 -0.87 38.19 31.75
N THR A 448 -0.70 39.39 31.15
CA THR A 448 -0.65 40.65 31.91
C THR A 448 -1.96 41.42 31.97
N ASP A 449 -2.99 41.05 31.21
CA ASP A 449 -4.23 41.82 31.14
C ASP A 449 -5.42 41.02 31.69
N ILE A 450 -5.45 40.89 33.03
CA ILE A 450 -6.54 40.25 33.77
C ILE A 450 -7.89 40.97 33.55
N PHE A 451 -7.89 42.17 32.94
CA PHE A 451 -9.07 43.03 32.79
C PHE A 451 -9.53 43.26 31.35
N SER A 452 -8.82 42.80 30.31
CA SER A 452 -9.36 42.79 28.96
C SER A 452 -10.08 41.46 28.69
N ASN A 453 -11.34 41.54 28.27
CA ASN A 453 -12.14 40.39 27.80
C ASN A 453 -11.60 39.78 26.49
N ASP A 454 -10.41 40.19 26.07
CA ASP A 454 -9.76 39.91 24.80
C ASP A 454 -8.53 38.99 25.01
N ASN A 455 -8.68 38.00 25.90
CA ASN A 455 -7.76 36.87 26.02
C ASN A 455 -7.88 35.98 24.76
N TYR A 456 -7.25 36.38 23.66
CA TYR A 456 -7.33 35.68 22.39
C TYR A 456 -6.40 34.47 22.35
N ASP A 457 -6.69 33.43 23.15
CA ASP A 457 -6.23 32.07 22.87
C ASP A 457 -6.65 31.72 21.43
N ASN A 458 -5.68 31.48 20.56
CA ASN A 458 -5.96 31.33 19.13
C ASN A 458 -6.31 29.88 18.79
N VAL A 459 -7.62 29.62 18.64
CA VAL A 459 -8.13 28.29 18.30
C VAL A 459 -7.98 28.01 16.79
N LEU A 460 -7.21 26.97 16.46
CA LEU A 460 -6.79 26.61 15.09
C LEU A 460 -7.56 25.39 14.52
N ASN A 461 -8.90 25.36 14.61
CA ASN A 461 -9.68 24.13 14.34
C ASN A 461 -10.68 24.20 13.18
N ASN A 462 -10.57 25.18 12.30
CA ASN A 462 -11.65 25.47 11.35
C ASN A 462 -11.59 24.67 10.04
N ASP A 463 -10.61 23.78 9.84
CA ASP A 463 -10.34 23.27 8.49
C ASP A 463 -9.80 21.82 8.39
N PRO A 464 -10.64 20.79 8.59
CA PRO A 464 -11.77 20.69 9.50
C PRO A 464 -11.34 20.12 10.86
N ARG A 465 -12.02 20.49 11.96
CA ARG A 465 -11.80 19.89 13.29
C ARG A 465 -11.83 18.35 13.27
N LYS A 466 -12.80 17.77 12.56
CA LYS A 466 -12.94 16.32 12.40
C LYS A 466 -12.47 15.91 11.01
N THR A 467 -11.33 15.24 10.95
CA THR A 467 -10.75 14.73 9.72
C THR A 467 -11.17 13.27 9.51
N ARG A 468 -11.74 12.97 8.35
CA ARG A 468 -12.10 11.60 7.96
C ARG A 468 -10.92 10.95 7.23
N VAL A 469 -10.68 9.68 7.53
CA VAL A 469 -9.67 8.85 6.88
C VAL A 469 -10.38 7.76 6.09
N ALA A 470 -10.00 7.57 4.82
CA ALA A 470 -10.49 6.46 3.98
C ALA A 470 -9.85 5.14 4.42
N ILE A 471 -10.24 4.63 5.58
CA ILE A 471 -9.54 3.53 6.26
C ILE A 471 -9.46 2.25 5.43
N TYR A 472 -10.52 1.94 4.66
CA TYR A 472 -10.54 0.82 3.73
C TYR A 472 -9.40 0.93 2.70
N ASP A 473 -9.24 2.11 2.10
CA ASP A 473 -8.19 2.36 1.10
C ASP A 473 -6.79 2.40 1.73
N VAL A 474 -6.67 3.01 2.91
CA VAL A 474 -5.43 3.02 3.71
C VAL A 474 -4.95 1.59 3.96
N LEU A 475 -5.83 0.71 4.44
CA LEU A 475 -5.50 -0.70 4.65
C LEU A 475 -5.18 -1.42 3.34
N ALA A 476 -5.90 -1.15 2.26
CA ALA A 476 -5.64 -1.76 0.95
C ALA A 476 -4.25 -1.38 0.41
N ILE A 477 -3.82 -0.14 0.61
CA ILE A 477 -2.51 0.36 0.20
C ILE A 477 -1.40 -0.20 1.08
N LEU A 478 -1.57 -0.18 2.42
CA LEU A 478 -0.60 -0.74 3.35
C LEU A 478 -0.38 -2.26 3.14
N LYS A 479 -1.41 -2.99 2.68
CA LYS A 479 -1.32 -4.41 2.28
C LYS A 479 -0.70 -4.63 0.89
N GLY A 480 -0.42 -3.57 0.13
CA GLY A 480 0.05 -3.66 -1.26
C GLY A 480 -1.02 -4.12 -2.26
N THR A 481 -2.29 -4.14 -1.87
CA THR A 481 -3.42 -4.56 -2.74
C THR A 481 -3.99 -3.42 -3.58
N LYS A 482 -3.68 -2.16 -3.22
CA LYS A 482 -4.00 -0.95 -3.98
C LYS A 482 -2.72 -0.10 -4.09
N LYS A 483 -2.49 0.52 -5.25
CA LYS A 483 -1.41 1.51 -5.41
C LYS A 483 -1.91 2.88 -4.99
N LEU A 484 -1.07 3.63 -4.29
CA LEU A 484 -1.33 5.04 -4.00
C LEU A 484 -1.19 5.89 -5.27
N ASN A 485 -2.09 6.83 -5.48
CA ASN A 485 -2.05 7.78 -6.61
C ASN A 485 -1.76 9.20 -6.12
N ALA A 486 -0.55 9.41 -5.61
CA ALA A 486 -0.13 10.69 -5.05
C ALA A 486 0.17 11.73 -6.15
N THR A 487 -0.86 12.40 -6.65
CA THR A 487 -0.75 13.38 -7.76
C THR A 487 -1.10 14.81 -7.34
N HIS A 488 -1.73 15.00 -6.19
CA HIS A 488 -2.24 16.30 -5.77
C HIS A 488 -1.23 17.02 -4.88
N LYS A 489 -1.10 18.34 -5.06
CA LYS A 489 -0.45 19.20 -4.06
C LYS A 489 -1.36 19.30 -2.83
N TYR A 490 -0.78 19.56 -1.66
CA TYR A 490 -1.58 19.91 -0.50
C TYR A 490 -2.37 21.21 -0.77
N PHE A 491 -3.56 21.32 -0.17
CA PHE A 491 -4.65 22.21 -0.59
C PHE A 491 -4.32 23.71 -0.73
N ASP A 492 -3.26 24.20 -0.10
CA ASP A 492 -2.88 25.62 -0.09
C ASP A 492 -1.39 25.89 -0.42
N GLY A 493 -0.61 24.87 -0.76
CA GLY A 493 0.79 25.02 -1.17
C GLY A 493 1.80 25.35 -0.08
N ASP A 494 1.36 25.48 1.18
CA ASP A 494 2.21 25.81 2.34
C ASP A 494 2.90 24.59 2.96
N VAL A 495 2.38 23.40 2.67
CA VAL A 495 3.13 22.15 2.79
C VAL A 495 4.04 22.04 1.56
N SER A 496 5.32 21.67 1.74
CA SER A 496 6.35 21.60 0.69
C SER A 496 5.78 21.35 -0.71
N GLN A 497 6.08 22.24 -1.66
CA GLN A 497 5.60 22.12 -3.03
C GLN A 497 6.12 20.88 -3.78
N SER A 498 7.13 20.18 -3.25
CA SER A 498 7.59 18.90 -3.79
C SER A 498 6.66 17.74 -3.42
N LEU A 499 5.90 17.87 -2.32
CA LEU A 499 5.06 16.80 -1.80
C LEU A 499 3.81 16.61 -2.63
N ARG A 500 3.48 15.34 -2.85
CA ARG A 500 2.26 14.92 -3.51
C ARG A 500 1.49 13.97 -2.62
N PHE A 501 0.18 14.08 -2.66
CA PHE A 501 -0.75 13.33 -1.85
C PHE A 501 -1.83 12.71 -2.74
N ASP A 502 -2.36 11.60 -2.27
CA ASP A 502 -3.58 11.02 -2.80
C ASP A 502 -4.79 11.68 -2.12
N ASN A 503 -5.80 11.98 -2.92
CA ASN A 503 -7.07 12.51 -2.47
C ASN A 503 -8.06 11.35 -2.51
N PHE A 504 -8.25 10.69 -1.36
CA PHE A 504 -9.23 9.62 -1.27
C PHE A 504 -10.64 10.18 -1.40
N ASP A 505 -11.47 9.51 -2.20
CA ASP A 505 -12.88 9.88 -2.38
C ASP A 505 -13.57 9.92 -1.01
N ASN A 506 -14.18 11.07 -0.67
CA ASN A 506 -14.92 11.32 0.58
C ASN A 506 -14.10 11.38 1.89
N ALA A 507 -12.76 11.31 1.83
CA ALA A 507 -11.91 11.58 3.00
C ALA A 507 -11.32 12.99 2.95
N SER A 508 -11.00 13.54 4.12
CA SER A 508 -10.38 14.86 4.24
C SER A 508 -8.90 14.81 4.62
N LEU A 509 -8.36 13.64 4.96
CA LEU A 509 -6.93 13.46 5.20
C LEU A 509 -6.22 13.04 3.91
N PRO A 510 -5.47 13.93 3.24
CA PRO A 510 -4.62 13.55 2.13
C PRO A 510 -3.41 12.76 2.67
N LEU A 511 -3.07 11.65 2.04
CA LEU A 511 -1.94 10.81 2.47
C LEU A 511 -0.94 10.62 1.34
N ARG A 512 0.32 10.45 1.72
CA ARG A 512 1.42 10.08 0.83
C ARG A 512 2.12 8.84 1.35
N GLU A 513 2.74 8.09 0.46
CA GLU A 513 3.66 7.02 0.84
C GLU A 513 5.00 7.65 1.23
N VAL A 514 5.59 7.15 2.30
CA VAL A 514 6.96 7.49 2.69
C VAL A 514 7.83 6.25 2.63
N ASP A 515 8.96 6.37 1.95
CA ASP A 515 9.89 5.27 1.78
C ASP A 515 10.60 4.98 3.10
N TYR A 516 10.27 3.83 3.70
CA TYR A 516 10.90 3.37 4.92
C TYR A 516 11.23 1.88 4.82
N SER A 517 12.44 1.57 4.35
CA SER A 517 13.03 0.23 4.46
C SER A 517 12.16 -0.91 3.89
N GLY A 518 11.48 -0.68 2.78
CA GLY A 518 10.61 -1.68 2.14
C GLY A 518 9.29 -1.92 2.86
N LYS A 519 8.92 -1.09 3.84
CA LYS A 519 7.59 -1.04 4.43
C LYS A 519 6.80 0.09 3.78
N THR A 520 5.57 -0.21 3.36
CA THR A 520 4.62 0.82 2.94
C THR A 520 4.11 1.51 4.20
N ILE A 521 4.40 2.80 4.33
CA ILE A 521 3.93 3.67 5.41
C ILE A 521 3.22 4.85 4.77
N LEU A 522 2.07 5.24 5.33
CA LEU A 522 1.30 6.39 4.86
C LEU A 522 1.36 7.53 5.86
N GLU A 523 1.60 8.74 5.38
CA GLU A 523 1.66 9.95 6.20
C GLU A 523 0.85 11.10 5.59
N GLY A 524 0.29 11.96 6.41
CA GLY A 524 -0.43 13.14 5.93
C GLY A 524 -0.65 14.21 7.00
N PRO A 525 -0.69 15.50 6.61
CA PRO A 525 -0.99 16.58 7.54
C PRO A 525 -2.48 16.88 7.65
N ILE A 526 -2.93 17.11 8.88
CA ILE A 526 -4.19 17.76 9.23
C ILE A 526 -3.88 19.26 9.37
N ARG A 527 -4.62 20.11 8.66
CA ARG A 527 -4.45 21.56 8.72
C ARG A 527 -5.18 22.14 9.93
N GLY A 528 -4.44 22.86 10.77
CA GLY A 528 -4.98 23.75 11.78
C GLY A 528 -5.01 25.19 11.26
N ARG A 529 -6.18 25.84 11.30
CA ARG A 529 -6.38 27.22 10.83
C ARG A 529 -7.38 27.98 11.69
N MET A 530 -7.12 29.27 11.91
CA MET A 530 -8.09 30.19 12.51
C MET A 530 -9.30 30.44 11.60
N ARG A 531 -10.43 30.82 12.21
CA ARG A 531 -11.70 31.05 11.49
C ARG A 531 -11.66 32.32 10.64
N HIS A 532 -10.90 33.33 11.07
CA HIS A 532 -10.83 34.62 10.40
C HIS A 532 -9.89 34.58 9.19
N ARG A 533 -10.47 34.86 8.02
CA ARG A 533 -9.82 34.74 6.69
C ARG A 533 -8.60 35.65 6.50
N SER A 534 -8.47 36.72 7.28
CA SER A 534 -7.38 37.70 7.18
C SER A 534 -6.04 37.18 7.70
N ASN A 535 -6.04 36.14 8.53
CA ASN A 535 -4.83 35.68 9.20
C ASN A 535 -4.29 34.43 8.48
N ASN A 536 -3.08 34.53 7.93
CA ASN A 536 -2.35 33.41 7.30
C ASN A 536 -1.80 32.38 8.32
N ARG A 537 -2.29 32.40 9.56
CA ARG A 537 -1.84 31.55 10.68
C ARG A 537 -2.23 30.09 10.42
N LYS A 538 -1.22 29.21 10.42
CA LYS A 538 -1.39 27.80 10.04
C LYS A 538 -0.44 26.92 10.85
N ALA A 539 -1.01 25.83 11.36
CA ALA A 539 -0.26 24.71 11.90
C ALA A 539 -0.61 23.44 11.12
N PHE A 540 0.32 22.48 11.08
CA PHE A 540 0.09 21.18 10.46
C PHE A 540 0.38 20.06 11.45
N VAL A 541 -0.62 19.21 11.68
CA VAL A 541 -0.51 18.06 12.57
C VAL A 541 -0.35 16.80 11.73
N TRP A 542 0.78 16.13 11.88
CA TRP A 542 1.12 15.01 11.01
C TRP A 542 0.74 13.67 11.59
N MET A 543 -0.01 12.90 10.81
CA MET A 543 -0.43 11.55 11.13
C MET A 543 0.37 10.53 10.32
N ARG A 544 0.61 9.36 10.91
CA ARG A 544 1.21 8.18 10.26
C ARG A 544 0.36 6.94 10.48
N PHE A 545 0.26 6.12 9.44
CA PHE A 545 -0.41 4.83 9.44
C PHE A 545 0.57 3.76 8.95
N GLU A 546 0.70 2.68 9.71
CA GLU A 546 1.56 1.55 9.36
C GLU A 546 0.95 0.23 9.84
N LEU A 547 1.19 -0.85 9.09
CA LEU A 547 0.90 -2.21 9.56
C LEU A 547 2.13 -2.74 10.30
N ILE A 548 1.90 -3.32 11.47
CA ILE A 548 2.94 -3.94 12.30
C ILE A 548 2.64 -5.44 12.50
N ASP A 549 3.67 -6.21 12.83
CA ASP A 549 3.59 -7.67 13.03
C ASP A 549 3.02 -8.07 14.39
#